data_AF-A0A6L5HDR1-F1
#
_entry.id   AF-A0A6L5HDR1-F1
#
_cell.length_a   1.000
_cell.length_b   1.000
_cell.length_c   1.000
_cell.angle_alpha   90.00
_cell.angle_beta   90.00
_cell.angle_gamma   90.00
#
_symmetry.space_group_name_H-M   'P 1'
#
loop_
_entity.id
_entity.type
_entity.pdbx_description
1 polymer ?
#
loop_
_entity_poly.entity_id
_entity_poly.type
_entity_poly.pdbx_seq_one_letter_code
_entity_poly.pdbx_strand_id
1 'polypeptide(L)'
;MGLALGYGAEESWEFSVDYFLFAWDFSAYMWLGSSAVCFAIWLHHHKLFTKVIPTRFNRQRREVCFMPDGATQPLFVPWESLSAWVVQGQSATQYGVTRHYGMGMGFMHEGELVSVEFQCGALQLAIANWEAVRGYMEYELNDLHAIQDPLELQAPGDPSHEGLHTFRNARASLHRRIREKEVGWVYGFFWYVYHVMTLWTLPNHLVEWEIKRIAKVGRKALPEAMLEWSEPLPPEQWAMPSAELLRLSAKVKALIKRSPRKSITEVFAEVYRSEPTSRQRG
;
A
#
# COMPACT_ATOMS: atom_id res chain seq x y z
N MET A 1 42.19 20.37 -22.83
CA MET A 1 42.74 19.62 -23.99
C MET A 1 43.40 20.57 -24.99
N GLY A 2 42.78 21.71 -25.34
CA GLY A 2 43.39 22.74 -26.22
C GLY A 2 44.74 23.32 -25.73
N LEU A 3 44.81 23.81 -24.50
CA LEU A 3 46.07 24.31 -23.90
C LEU A 3 47.19 23.26 -23.84
N ALA A 4 46.84 21.97 -23.69
CA ALA A 4 47.80 20.87 -23.65
C ALA A 4 48.32 20.46 -25.05
N LEU A 5 47.65 20.93 -26.11
CA LEU A 5 48.01 20.73 -27.52
C LEU A 5 48.66 21.98 -28.15
N GLY A 6 48.94 23.01 -27.35
CA GLY A 6 49.64 24.24 -27.80
C GLY A 6 48.75 25.35 -28.34
N TYR A 7 47.41 25.24 -28.24
CA TYR A 7 46.48 26.30 -28.63
C TYR A 7 46.51 27.48 -27.65
N GLY A 8 46.20 28.69 -28.16
CA GLY A 8 46.04 29.89 -27.33
C GLY A 8 44.93 29.73 -26.28
N ALA A 9 44.97 30.55 -25.22
CA ALA A 9 43.96 30.51 -24.17
C ALA A 9 42.56 30.90 -24.70
N GLU A 10 42.50 31.86 -25.63
CA GLU A 10 41.28 32.31 -26.29
C GLU A 10 40.70 31.23 -27.21
N GLU A 11 41.53 30.65 -28.08
CA GLU A 11 41.13 29.53 -28.97
C GLU A 11 40.66 28.30 -28.18
N SER A 12 41.32 27.99 -27.06
CA SER A 12 40.92 26.90 -26.17
C SER A 12 39.59 27.18 -25.48
N TRP A 13 39.29 28.45 -25.17
CA TRP A 13 38.03 28.87 -24.58
C TRP A 13 36.89 28.80 -25.60
N GLU A 14 37.09 29.35 -26.80
CA GLU A 14 36.11 29.29 -27.90
C GLU A 14 35.76 27.84 -28.25
N PHE A 15 36.77 26.97 -28.43
CA PHE A 15 36.54 25.55 -28.67
C PHE A 15 35.74 24.87 -27.55
N SER A 16 35.99 25.25 -26.29
CA SER A 16 35.28 24.67 -25.14
C SER A 16 33.81 25.12 -25.10
N VAL A 17 33.53 26.37 -25.45
CA VAL A 17 32.16 26.91 -25.53
C VAL A 17 31.40 26.26 -26.69
N ASP A 18 32.00 26.18 -27.87
CA ASP A 18 31.36 25.57 -29.05
C ASP A 18 31.07 24.09 -28.83
N TYR A 19 32.03 23.36 -28.25
CA TYR A 19 31.82 21.97 -27.88
C TYR A 19 30.75 21.82 -26.81
N PHE A 20 30.72 22.70 -25.79
CA PHE A 20 29.68 22.69 -24.77
C PHE A 20 28.29 22.92 -25.36
N LEU A 21 28.12 23.90 -26.25
CA LEU A 21 26.83 24.17 -26.89
C LEU A 21 26.39 23.02 -27.80
N PHE A 22 27.30 22.47 -28.60
CA PHE A 22 27.02 21.29 -29.43
C PHE A 22 26.64 20.06 -28.59
N ALA A 23 27.40 19.79 -27.52
CA ALA A 23 27.11 18.68 -26.60
C ALA A 23 25.82 18.91 -25.82
N TRP A 24 25.52 20.16 -25.45
CA TRP A 24 24.29 20.54 -24.76
C TRP A 24 23.07 20.27 -25.62
N ASP A 25 23.09 20.68 -26.89
CA ASP A 25 21.99 20.44 -27.83
C ASP A 25 21.72 18.94 -27.97
N PHE A 26 22.77 18.16 -28.28
CA PHE A 26 22.64 16.71 -28.39
C PHE A 26 22.13 16.06 -27.09
N SER A 27 22.67 16.48 -25.94
CA SER A 27 22.27 15.98 -24.62
C SER A 27 20.82 16.33 -24.29
N ALA A 28 20.36 17.53 -24.65
CA ALA A 28 18.98 17.98 -24.45
C ALA A 28 18.01 17.12 -25.27
N TYR A 29 18.32 16.85 -26.54
CA TYR A 29 17.51 15.96 -27.38
C TYR A 29 17.48 14.53 -26.85
N MET A 30 18.63 13.98 -26.44
CA MET A 30 18.70 12.64 -25.84
C MET A 30 17.92 12.56 -24.52
N TRP A 31 17.99 13.60 -23.68
CA TRP A 31 17.27 13.67 -22.42
C TRP A 31 15.75 13.75 -22.63
N LEU A 32 15.29 14.58 -23.57
CA LEU A 32 13.88 14.68 -23.95
C LEU A 32 13.36 13.36 -24.53
N GLY A 33 14.12 12.74 -25.43
CA GLY A 33 13.78 11.45 -26.03
C GLY A 33 13.68 10.34 -24.98
N SER A 34 14.68 10.22 -24.10
CA SER A 34 14.68 9.25 -23.01
C SER A 34 13.51 9.47 -22.05
N SER A 35 13.26 10.73 -21.68
CA SER A 35 12.16 11.09 -20.77
C SER A 35 10.79 10.83 -21.40
N ALA A 36 10.61 11.05 -22.71
CA ALA A 36 9.40 10.71 -23.44
C ALA A 36 9.14 9.18 -23.45
N VAL A 37 10.19 8.38 -23.67
CA VAL A 37 10.10 6.90 -23.62
C VAL A 37 9.73 6.43 -22.21
N CYS A 38 10.42 6.92 -21.18
CA CYS A 38 10.12 6.60 -19.78
C CYS A 38 8.69 7.01 -19.41
N PHE A 39 8.23 8.17 -19.85
CA PHE A 39 6.86 8.63 -19.62
C PHE A 39 5.84 7.74 -20.34
N ALA A 40 6.11 7.30 -21.57
CA ALA A 40 5.24 6.38 -22.30
C ALA A 40 5.13 5.01 -21.62
N ILE A 41 6.25 4.45 -21.15
CA ILE A 41 6.29 3.20 -20.39
C ILE A 41 5.51 3.37 -19.08
N TRP A 42 5.79 4.44 -18.33
CA TRP A 42 5.08 4.75 -17.10
C TRP A 42 3.58 4.87 -17.36
N LEU A 43 3.16 5.60 -18.39
CA LEU A 43 1.75 5.80 -18.74
C LEU A 43 1.08 4.48 -19.12
N HIS A 44 1.78 3.59 -19.83
CA HIS A 44 1.27 2.26 -20.17
C HIS A 44 1.01 1.43 -18.92
N HIS A 45 2.02 1.27 -18.05
CA HIS A 45 1.86 0.54 -16.78
C HIS A 45 0.82 1.19 -15.86
N HIS A 46 0.81 2.52 -15.79
CA HIS A 46 -0.14 3.28 -14.99
C HIS A 46 -1.59 3.10 -15.47
N LYS A 47 -1.82 2.86 -16.77
CA LYS A 47 -3.13 2.49 -17.30
C LYS A 47 -3.53 1.05 -16.96
N LEU A 48 -2.57 0.12 -16.80
CA LEU A 48 -2.89 -1.26 -16.41
C LEU A 48 -3.49 -1.34 -15.00
N PHE A 49 -3.01 -0.54 -14.05
CA PHE A 49 -3.57 -0.48 -12.69
C PHE A 49 -5.05 -0.12 -12.65
N THR A 50 -5.57 0.60 -13.65
CA THR A 50 -6.99 0.98 -13.68
C THR A 50 -7.94 -0.16 -14.07
N LYS A 51 -7.41 -1.27 -14.59
CA LYS A 51 -8.20 -2.45 -14.97
C LYS A 51 -8.33 -3.45 -13.82
N VAL A 52 -7.40 -3.41 -12.86
CA VAL A 52 -7.38 -4.34 -11.73
C VAL A 52 -8.39 -3.86 -10.70
N ILE A 53 -9.38 -4.69 -10.41
CA ILE A 53 -10.34 -4.41 -9.35
C ILE A 53 -9.71 -4.88 -8.03
N PRO A 54 -9.49 -3.99 -7.06
CA PRO A 54 -8.83 -4.38 -5.82
C PRO A 54 -9.74 -5.30 -4.98
N THR A 55 -9.13 -6.28 -4.32
CA THR A 55 -9.79 -7.10 -3.30
C THR A 55 -10.30 -6.21 -2.16
N ARG A 56 -11.53 -6.47 -1.72
CA ARG A 56 -12.20 -5.68 -0.69
C ARG A 56 -12.52 -6.53 0.52
N PHE A 57 -12.45 -5.91 1.69
CA PHE A 57 -12.77 -6.53 2.97
C PHE A 57 -14.00 -5.85 3.55
N ASN A 58 -15.04 -6.63 3.85
CA ASN A 58 -16.21 -6.12 4.56
C ASN A 58 -16.29 -6.77 5.93
N ARG A 59 -15.97 -5.97 6.95
CA ARG A 59 -16.00 -6.40 8.33
C ARG A 59 -17.41 -6.68 8.84
N GLN A 60 -18.39 -5.84 8.47
CA GLN A 60 -19.77 -5.96 8.93
C GLN A 60 -20.40 -7.27 8.47
N ARG A 61 -20.07 -7.70 7.25
CA ARG A 61 -20.48 -9.01 6.70
C ARG A 61 -19.52 -10.15 7.09
N ARG A 62 -18.33 -9.84 7.62
CA ARG A 62 -17.21 -10.78 7.83
C ARG A 62 -16.87 -11.57 6.57
N GLU A 63 -16.77 -10.87 5.45
CA GLU A 63 -16.52 -11.45 4.12
C GLU A 63 -15.42 -10.69 3.38
N VAL A 64 -14.80 -11.37 2.43
CA VAL A 64 -13.80 -10.84 1.50
C VAL A 64 -14.31 -11.02 0.09
N CYS A 65 -14.19 -9.96 -0.71
CA CYS A 65 -14.60 -9.95 -2.10
C CYS A 65 -13.36 -10.09 -3.00
N PHE A 66 -13.30 -11.19 -3.74
CA PHE A 66 -12.31 -11.44 -4.79
C PHE A 66 -12.92 -11.21 -6.17
N MET A 67 -12.06 -10.85 -7.12
CA MET A 67 -12.44 -10.66 -8.51
C MET A 67 -11.38 -11.35 -9.39
N PRO A 68 -11.54 -12.66 -9.68
CA PRO A 68 -10.59 -13.44 -10.46
C PRO A 68 -10.41 -12.89 -11.88
N ASP A 69 -9.21 -12.97 -12.45
CA ASP A 69 -8.94 -12.42 -13.79
C ASP A 69 -9.91 -13.00 -14.85
N GLY A 70 -10.68 -12.11 -15.49
CA GLY A 70 -11.65 -12.49 -16.53
C GLY A 70 -13.05 -12.86 -16.04
N ALA A 71 -13.28 -12.97 -14.73
CA ALA A 71 -14.64 -13.15 -14.19
C ALA A 71 -15.50 -11.90 -14.38
N THR A 72 -16.81 -12.08 -14.57
CA THR A 72 -17.77 -10.96 -14.66
C THR A 72 -18.48 -10.71 -13.34
N GLN A 73 -18.46 -11.70 -12.43
CA GLN A 73 -19.11 -11.63 -11.12
C GLN A 73 -18.07 -11.71 -9.99
N PRO A 74 -18.25 -10.93 -8.91
CA PRO A 74 -17.41 -11.00 -7.73
C PRO A 74 -17.66 -12.29 -6.95
N LEU A 75 -16.59 -12.84 -6.36
CA LEU A 75 -16.67 -13.97 -5.43
C LEU A 75 -16.65 -13.44 -3.99
N PHE A 76 -17.70 -13.71 -3.23
CA PHE A 76 -17.80 -13.37 -1.82
C PHE A 76 -17.42 -14.59 -0.97
N VAL A 77 -16.46 -14.39 -0.08
CA VAL A 77 -15.83 -15.47 0.68
C VAL A 77 -15.91 -15.16 2.16
N PRO A 78 -16.41 -16.07 3.00
CA PRO A 78 -16.39 -15.89 4.45
C PRO A 78 -14.95 -15.68 4.96
N TRP A 79 -14.74 -14.66 5.80
CA TRP A 79 -13.43 -14.32 6.35
C TRP A 79 -12.71 -15.51 7.00
N GLU A 80 -13.46 -16.37 7.69
CA GLU A 80 -12.92 -17.52 8.42
C GLU A 80 -12.48 -18.68 7.52
N SER A 81 -12.86 -18.65 6.23
CA SER A 81 -12.40 -19.60 5.22
C SER A 81 -11.13 -19.14 4.49
N LEU A 82 -10.74 -17.87 4.67
CA LEU A 82 -9.56 -17.30 4.07
C LEU A 82 -8.30 -17.88 4.70
N SER A 83 -7.38 -18.32 3.86
CA SER A 83 -6.03 -18.72 4.28
C SER A 83 -5.03 -17.64 3.88
N ALA A 84 -4.07 -17.36 4.75
CA ALA A 84 -2.96 -16.45 4.47
C ALA A 84 -1.62 -17.19 4.65
N TRP A 85 -0.65 -16.87 3.80
CA TRP A 85 0.67 -17.47 3.82
C TRP A 85 1.75 -16.44 3.52
N VAL A 86 2.97 -16.77 3.92
CA VAL A 86 4.17 -16.02 3.56
C VAL A 86 5.10 -16.95 2.80
N VAL A 87 5.51 -16.54 1.59
CA VAL A 87 6.47 -17.24 0.76
C VAL A 87 7.84 -16.60 0.96
N GLN A 88 8.86 -17.41 1.13
CA GLN A 88 10.26 -16.97 1.08
C GLN A 88 10.94 -17.60 -0.13
N GLY A 89 11.34 -16.76 -1.08
CA GLY A 89 12.20 -17.14 -2.20
C GLY A 89 13.66 -16.76 -1.92
N GLN A 90 14.60 -17.58 -2.39
CA GLN A 90 16.02 -17.24 -2.40
C GLN A 90 16.57 -17.43 -3.80
N SER A 91 17.30 -16.43 -4.28
CA SER A 91 17.96 -16.47 -5.58
C SER A 91 19.45 -16.19 -5.37
N ALA A 92 20.30 -17.06 -5.89
CA ALA A 92 21.75 -16.90 -5.83
C ALA A 92 22.27 -16.43 -7.19
N THR A 93 23.04 -15.34 -7.19
CA THR A 93 23.74 -14.81 -8.37
C THR A 93 25.24 -14.74 -8.10
N GLN A 94 26.05 -14.48 -9.12
CA GLN A 94 27.49 -14.24 -8.97
C GLN A 94 27.82 -13.05 -8.05
N TYR A 95 26.85 -12.16 -7.81
CA TYR A 95 27.00 -10.96 -6.99
C TYR A 95 26.42 -11.11 -5.57
N GLY A 96 25.87 -12.27 -5.21
CA GLY A 96 25.35 -12.56 -3.88
C GLY A 96 24.02 -13.30 -3.86
N VAL A 97 23.55 -13.58 -2.65
CA VAL A 97 22.26 -14.24 -2.39
C VAL A 97 21.22 -13.18 -2.05
N THR A 98 20.19 -13.08 -2.88
CA THR A 98 19.03 -12.21 -2.62
C THR A 98 17.89 -13.04 -2.07
N ARG A 99 17.24 -12.54 -1.02
CA ARG A 99 16.04 -13.13 -0.43
C ARG A 99 14.85 -12.26 -0.80
N HIS A 100 13.78 -12.90 -1.28
CA HIS A 100 12.52 -12.25 -1.60
C HIS A 100 11.44 -12.83 -0.69
N TYR A 101 10.57 -11.98 -0.18
CA TYR A 101 9.42 -12.39 0.62
C TYR A 101 8.16 -12.00 -0.13
N GLY A 102 7.14 -12.84 -0.07
CA GLY A 102 5.81 -12.55 -0.61
C GLY A 102 4.76 -12.88 0.43
N MET A 103 3.72 -12.07 0.52
CA MET A 103 2.53 -12.40 1.30
C MET A 103 1.40 -12.72 0.34
N GLY A 104 0.74 -13.85 0.57
CA GLY A 104 -0.43 -14.28 -0.17
C GLY A 104 -1.63 -14.48 0.76
N MET A 105 -2.82 -14.24 0.23
CA MET A 105 -4.07 -14.61 0.87
C MET A 105 -5.06 -15.11 -0.18
N GLY A 106 -5.81 -16.15 0.14
CA GLY A 106 -6.71 -16.78 -0.80
C GLY A 106 -7.50 -17.92 -0.21
N PHE A 107 -8.26 -18.57 -1.07
CA PHE A 107 -9.18 -19.64 -0.71
C PHE A 107 -9.29 -20.63 -1.88
N MET A 108 -9.71 -21.85 -1.57
CA MET A 108 -9.97 -22.85 -2.59
C MET A 108 -11.39 -22.69 -3.12
N HIS A 109 -11.53 -22.47 -4.44
CA HIS A 109 -12.80 -22.40 -5.14
C HIS A 109 -12.79 -23.42 -6.28
N GLU A 110 -13.74 -24.35 -6.29
CA GLU A 110 -13.87 -25.37 -7.37
C GLU A 110 -12.58 -26.17 -7.69
N GLY A 111 -11.70 -26.32 -6.71
CA GLY A 111 -10.42 -27.02 -6.86
C GLY A 111 -9.25 -26.14 -7.31
N GLU A 112 -9.48 -24.86 -7.61
CA GLU A 112 -8.47 -23.86 -7.91
C GLU A 112 -8.21 -22.93 -6.72
N LEU A 113 -6.96 -22.52 -6.53
CA LEU A 113 -6.60 -21.54 -5.50
C LEU A 113 -6.77 -20.14 -6.08
N VAL A 114 -7.83 -19.44 -5.65
CA VAL A 114 -7.99 -18.02 -5.95
C VAL A 114 -7.25 -17.23 -4.88
N SER A 115 -6.18 -16.54 -5.27
CA SER A 115 -5.31 -15.82 -4.35
C SER A 115 -4.91 -14.44 -4.86
N VAL A 116 -4.54 -13.59 -3.90
CA VAL A 116 -3.83 -12.34 -4.16
C VAL A 116 -2.50 -12.42 -3.44
N GLU A 117 -1.43 -12.20 -4.20
CA GLU A 117 -0.07 -12.21 -3.70
C GLU A 117 0.63 -10.90 -4.02
N PHE A 118 1.40 -10.40 -3.06
CA PHE A 118 2.22 -9.21 -3.24
C PHE A 118 3.60 -9.39 -2.59
N GLN A 119 4.58 -8.70 -3.14
CA GLN A 119 5.97 -8.76 -2.68
C GLN A 119 6.15 -7.93 -1.41
N CYS A 120 6.93 -8.47 -0.47
CA CYS A 120 7.27 -7.87 0.81
C CYS A 120 8.79 -7.76 0.95
N GLY A 121 9.27 -6.66 1.53
CA GLY A 121 10.71 -6.45 1.75
C GLY A 121 11.32 -7.35 2.83
N ALA A 122 10.51 -7.88 3.75
CA ALA A 122 10.95 -8.73 4.86
C ALA A 122 9.80 -9.62 5.37
N LEU A 123 10.15 -10.73 6.03
CA LEU A 123 9.20 -11.62 6.70
C LEU A 123 8.36 -10.88 7.75
N GLN A 124 9.00 -10.05 8.57
CA GLN A 124 8.32 -9.28 9.62
C GLN A 124 7.30 -8.29 9.03
N LEU A 125 7.60 -7.72 7.86
CA LEU A 125 6.68 -6.81 7.18
C LEU A 125 5.47 -7.55 6.62
N ALA A 126 5.67 -8.76 6.08
CA ALA A 126 4.56 -9.63 5.67
C ALA A 126 3.65 -9.99 6.85
N ILE A 127 4.23 -10.34 8.00
CA ILE A 127 3.47 -10.61 9.23
C ILE A 127 2.72 -9.36 9.70
N ALA A 128 3.36 -8.18 9.65
CA ALA A 128 2.75 -6.91 10.03
C ALA A 128 1.57 -6.54 9.11
N ASN A 129 1.69 -6.76 7.80
CA ASN A 129 0.59 -6.55 6.85
C ASN A 129 -0.60 -7.46 7.16
N TRP A 130 -0.34 -8.75 7.47
CA TRP A 130 -1.39 -9.66 7.90
C TRP A 130 -2.05 -9.23 9.21
N GLU A 131 -1.26 -8.83 10.21
CA GLU A 131 -1.78 -8.28 11.47
C GLU A 131 -2.62 -7.03 11.25
N ALA A 132 -2.24 -6.13 10.33
CA ALA A 132 -3.04 -4.95 10.01
C ALA A 132 -4.43 -5.33 9.46
N VAL A 133 -4.49 -6.29 8.53
CA VAL A 133 -5.75 -6.80 7.98
C VAL A 133 -6.59 -7.48 9.06
N ARG A 134 -5.98 -8.34 9.89
CA ARG A 134 -6.68 -8.97 11.02
C ARG A 134 -7.15 -7.95 12.05
N GLY A 135 -6.34 -6.95 12.35
CA GLY A 135 -6.69 -5.88 13.29
C GLY A 135 -7.92 -5.10 12.85
N TYR A 136 -8.03 -4.84 11.54
CA TYR A 136 -9.24 -4.28 10.93
C TYR A 136 -10.44 -5.26 11.02
N MET A 137 -10.26 -6.54 10.66
CA MET A 137 -11.37 -7.50 10.58
C MET A 137 -11.85 -8.08 11.93
N GLU A 138 -10.98 -8.20 12.93
CA GLU A 138 -11.24 -8.89 14.20
C GLU A 138 -11.30 -7.98 15.43
N TYR A 139 -10.38 -7.02 15.55
CA TYR A 139 -10.12 -6.36 16.84
C TYR A 139 -10.60 -4.91 16.95
N GLU A 140 -11.03 -4.27 15.85
CA GLU A 140 -11.29 -2.82 15.83
C GLU A 140 -10.12 -2.01 16.41
N LEU A 141 -8.88 -2.45 16.15
CA LEU A 141 -7.72 -1.89 16.86
C LEU A 141 -7.56 -0.38 16.64
N ASN A 142 -7.97 0.13 15.48
CA ASN A 142 -7.90 1.54 15.15
C ASN A 142 -9.16 1.98 14.39
N ASP A 143 -9.66 3.17 14.74
CA ASP A 143 -10.54 3.92 13.84
C ASP A 143 -9.78 4.17 12.53
N LEU A 144 -10.47 4.08 11.38
CA LEU A 144 -9.88 4.30 10.07
C LEU A 144 -9.18 5.67 10.03
N HIS A 145 -9.77 6.66 10.70
CA HIS A 145 -9.20 8.00 10.82
C HIS A 145 -7.84 8.01 11.53
N ALA A 146 -7.66 7.22 12.59
CA ALA A 146 -6.39 7.15 13.32
C ALA A 146 -5.25 6.55 12.46
N ILE A 147 -5.59 5.66 11.52
CA ILE A 147 -4.62 5.10 10.57
C ILE A 147 -4.30 6.11 9.46
N GLN A 148 -5.32 6.83 8.97
CA GLN A 148 -5.20 7.75 7.84
C GLN A 148 -4.59 9.10 8.21
N ASP A 149 -4.74 9.54 9.45
CA ASP A 149 -4.25 10.83 9.91
C ASP A 149 -3.39 10.74 11.19
N PRO A 150 -2.21 10.10 11.11
CA PRO A 150 -1.32 9.94 12.26
C PRO A 150 -0.73 11.27 12.77
N LEU A 151 -0.82 12.34 11.97
CA LEU A 151 -0.31 13.67 12.29
C LEU A 151 -1.41 14.67 12.69
N GLU A 152 -2.67 14.20 12.79
CA GLU A 152 -3.84 15.00 13.16
C GLU A 152 -3.97 16.29 12.31
N LEU A 153 -3.74 16.15 11.00
CA LEU A 153 -3.77 17.22 10.02
C LEU A 153 -5.14 17.40 9.37
N GLN A 154 -6.09 16.48 9.53
CA GLN A 154 -7.45 16.59 9.02
C GLN A 154 -8.32 17.38 10.01
N ALA A 155 -9.05 18.37 9.50
CA ALA A 155 -10.00 19.14 10.29
C ALA A 155 -11.44 18.57 10.16
N PRO A 156 -12.36 18.89 11.10
CA PRO A 156 -13.77 18.50 10.97
C PRO A 156 -14.38 18.99 9.65
N GLY A 157 -14.81 18.06 8.79
CA GLY A 157 -15.38 18.35 7.48
C GLY A 157 -14.42 18.21 6.30
N ASP A 158 -13.14 17.90 6.55
CA ASP A 158 -12.20 17.56 5.49
C ASP A 158 -12.47 16.15 4.92
N PRO A 159 -12.12 15.90 3.64
CA PRO A 159 -12.16 14.56 3.07
C PRO A 159 -11.22 13.59 3.81
N SER A 160 -11.56 12.30 3.83
CA SER A 160 -10.74 11.27 4.49
C SER A 160 -9.40 10.97 3.82
N HIS A 161 -9.14 11.53 2.62
CA HIS A 161 -7.92 11.29 1.84
C HIS A 161 -6.95 12.46 1.97
N GLU A 162 -5.65 12.22 1.81
CA GLU A 162 -4.67 13.31 1.78
C GLU A 162 -4.82 14.19 0.52
N GLY A 163 -4.57 15.49 0.64
CA GLY A 163 -4.73 16.43 -0.48
C GLY A 163 -4.32 17.87 -0.15
N LEU A 164 -4.89 18.87 -0.83
CA LEU A 164 -4.51 20.27 -0.57
C LEU A 164 -4.91 20.74 0.83
N HIS A 165 -5.99 20.19 1.37
CA HIS A 165 -6.46 20.55 2.71
C HIS A 165 -5.44 20.13 3.78
N THR A 166 -4.83 18.94 3.70
CA THR A 166 -3.79 18.52 4.65
C THR A 166 -2.59 19.47 4.61
N PHE A 167 -2.18 19.93 3.42
CA PHE A 167 -1.11 20.93 3.29
C PHE A 167 -1.51 22.29 3.88
N ARG A 168 -2.73 22.75 3.64
CA ARG A 168 -3.25 24.00 4.22
C ARG A 168 -3.29 23.93 5.75
N ASN A 169 -3.73 22.79 6.29
CA ASN A 169 -3.82 22.55 7.72
C ASN A 169 -2.42 22.41 8.35
N ALA A 170 -1.49 21.72 7.69
CA ALA A 170 -0.09 21.66 8.11
C ALA A 170 0.55 23.05 8.16
N ARG A 171 0.29 23.89 7.17
CA ARG A 171 0.76 25.29 7.14
C ARG A 171 0.12 26.13 8.24
N ALA A 172 -1.18 25.96 8.50
CA ALA A 172 -1.87 26.64 9.59
C ALA A 172 -1.33 26.21 10.95
N SER A 173 -1.11 24.91 11.14
CA SER A 173 -0.49 24.33 12.33
C SER A 173 0.92 24.87 12.54
N LEU A 174 1.75 24.96 11.50
CA LEU A 174 3.07 25.58 11.57
C LEU A 174 2.99 27.03 12.09
N HIS A 175 2.10 27.85 11.52
CA HIS A 175 1.96 29.25 11.95
C HIS A 175 1.44 29.36 13.39
N ARG A 176 0.55 28.46 13.83
CA ARG A 176 0.12 28.37 15.23
C ARG A 176 1.30 28.06 16.14
N ARG A 177 2.07 27.01 15.83
CA ARG A 177 3.24 26.57 16.61
C ARG A 177 4.32 27.65 16.72
N ILE A 178 4.53 28.44 15.66
CA ILE A 178 5.44 29.60 15.67
C ILE A 178 4.89 30.71 16.59
N ARG A 179 3.58 31.01 16.52
CA ARG A 179 2.93 32.02 17.36
C ARG A 179 2.98 31.66 18.85
N GLU A 180 2.78 30.38 19.15
CA GLU A 180 2.80 29.82 20.50
C GLU A 180 4.23 29.53 21.00
N LYS A 181 5.25 29.82 20.19
CA LYS A 181 6.68 29.61 20.49
C LYS A 181 7.04 28.14 20.79
N GLU A 182 6.24 27.19 20.33
CA GLU A 182 6.59 25.76 20.35
C GLU A 182 7.73 25.45 19.39
N VAL A 183 7.81 26.19 18.27
CA VAL A 183 8.88 26.10 17.28
C VAL A 183 9.45 27.47 16.93
N GLY A 184 10.77 27.52 16.70
CA GLY A 184 11.46 28.74 16.31
C GLY A 184 11.24 29.12 14.84
N TRP A 185 11.52 30.37 14.49
CA TRP A 185 11.42 30.88 13.12
C TRP A 185 12.31 30.11 12.12
N VAL A 186 13.45 29.59 12.57
CA VAL A 186 14.37 28.75 11.77
C VAL A 186 13.69 27.47 11.29
N TYR A 187 12.89 26.83 12.15
CA TYR A 187 12.11 25.65 11.77
C TYR A 187 11.09 25.99 10.66
N GLY A 188 10.40 27.13 10.80
CA GLY A 188 9.48 27.62 9.77
C GLY A 188 10.17 27.89 8.43
N PHE A 189 11.36 28.49 8.45
CA PHE A 189 12.16 28.71 7.25
C PHE A 189 12.50 27.40 6.53
N PHE A 190 13.07 26.42 7.25
CA PHE A 190 13.41 25.13 6.65
C PHE A 190 12.19 24.32 6.22
N TRP A 191 11.07 24.45 6.91
CA TRP A 191 9.80 23.86 6.47
C TRP A 191 9.42 24.38 5.08
N TYR A 192 9.53 25.68 4.83
CA TYR A 192 9.25 26.26 3.52
C TYR A 192 10.28 25.86 2.45
N VAL A 193 11.57 25.85 2.79
CA VAL A 193 12.63 25.39 1.86
C VAL A 193 12.39 23.94 1.44
N TYR A 194 12.09 23.05 2.39
CA TYR A 194 11.75 21.66 2.12
C TYR A 194 10.59 21.54 1.13
N HIS A 195 9.51 22.27 1.34
CA HIS A 195 8.35 22.22 0.45
C HIS A 195 8.65 22.81 -0.93
N VAL A 196 9.44 23.88 -1.05
CA VAL A 196 9.85 24.39 -2.38
C VAL A 196 10.67 23.34 -3.14
N MET A 197 11.59 22.66 -2.46
CA MET A 197 12.40 21.59 -3.05
C MET A 197 11.57 20.37 -3.46
N THR A 198 10.41 20.14 -2.83
CA THR A 198 9.47 19.04 -3.17
C THR A 198 8.29 19.49 -4.03
N LEU A 199 8.46 20.56 -4.83
CA LEU A 199 7.45 21.06 -5.78
C LEU A 199 6.19 21.66 -5.12
N TRP A 200 6.32 22.12 -3.88
CA TRP A 200 5.33 22.88 -3.12
C TRP A 200 3.99 22.16 -3.00
N THR A 201 2.92 22.70 -3.62
CA THR A 201 1.58 22.13 -3.61
C THR A 201 1.32 21.22 -4.81
N LEU A 202 2.26 21.10 -5.75
CA LEU A 202 2.08 20.27 -6.95
C LEU A 202 1.80 18.80 -6.61
N PRO A 203 2.51 18.15 -5.66
CA PRO A 203 2.20 16.77 -5.29
C PRO A 203 0.76 16.61 -4.78
N ASN A 204 0.27 17.55 -3.97
CA ASN A 204 -1.09 17.53 -3.44
C ASN A 204 -2.16 17.68 -4.55
N HIS A 205 -1.90 18.53 -5.55
CA HIS A 205 -2.77 18.63 -6.72
C HIS A 205 -2.78 17.34 -7.55
N LEU A 206 -1.63 16.69 -7.70
CA LEU A 206 -1.52 15.41 -8.39
C LEU A 206 -2.30 14.30 -7.66
N VAL A 207 -2.19 14.24 -6.33
CA VAL A 207 -2.97 13.31 -5.50
C VAL A 207 -4.47 13.54 -5.66
N GLU A 208 -4.95 14.79 -5.56
CA GLU A 208 -6.37 15.08 -5.77
C GLU A 208 -6.86 14.74 -7.18
N TRP A 209 -6.03 15.01 -8.21
CA TRP A 209 -6.32 14.64 -9.58
C TRP A 209 -6.42 13.11 -9.73
N GLU A 210 -5.48 12.38 -9.15
CA GLU A 210 -5.43 10.93 -9.19
C GLU A 210 -6.65 10.32 -8.48
N ILE A 211 -7.00 10.83 -7.29
CA ILE A 211 -8.19 10.38 -6.54
C ILE A 211 -9.46 10.63 -7.35
N LYS A 212 -9.62 11.82 -7.94
CA LYS A 212 -10.78 12.14 -8.81
C LYS A 212 -10.83 11.20 -10.02
N ARG A 213 -9.67 10.88 -10.61
CA ARG A 213 -9.55 9.95 -11.73
C ARG A 213 -9.92 8.52 -11.31
N ILE A 214 -9.36 8.01 -10.21
CA ILE A 214 -9.68 6.69 -9.65
C ILE A 214 -11.16 6.60 -9.31
N ALA A 215 -11.73 7.61 -8.65
CA ALA A 215 -13.15 7.64 -8.32
C ALA A 215 -14.06 7.61 -9.56
N LYS A 216 -13.61 8.17 -10.69
CA LYS A 216 -14.34 8.17 -11.97
C LYS A 216 -14.19 6.85 -12.74
N VAL A 217 -13.01 6.24 -12.70
CA VAL A 217 -12.72 4.99 -13.41
C VAL A 217 -13.21 3.77 -12.61
N GLY A 218 -12.93 3.74 -11.30
CA GLY A 218 -13.36 2.69 -10.39
C GLY A 218 -14.88 2.55 -10.36
N ARG A 219 -15.65 3.66 -10.30
CA ARG A 219 -17.12 3.58 -10.37
C ARG A 219 -17.67 3.00 -11.68
N LYS A 220 -16.91 3.06 -12.78
CA LYS A 220 -17.34 2.50 -14.07
C LYS A 220 -16.94 1.03 -14.27
N ALA A 221 -16.01 0.53 -13.45
CA ALA A 221 -15.44 -0.81 -13.60
C ALA A 221 -15.94 -1.80 -12.54
N LEU A 222 -16.58 -1.34 -11.46
CA LEU A 222 -17.06 -2.21 -10.38
C LEU A 222 -18.38 -2.90 -10.78
N PRO A 223 -18.48 -4.24 -10.64
CA PRO A 223 -19.74 -4.95 -10.79
C PRO A 223 -20.80 -4.46 -9.79
N GLU A 224 -22.06 -4.41 -10.20
CA GLU A 224 -23.19 -3.94 -9.38
C GLU A 224 -23.31 -4.72 -8.05
N ALA A 225 -23.17 -6.05 -8.11
CA ALA A 225 -23.16 -6.91 -6.92
C ALA A 225 -22.08 -6.52 -5.90
N MET A 226 -20.92 -6.03 -6.36
CA MET A 226 -19.84 -5.59 -5.47
C MET A 226 -20.18 -4.24 -4.81
N LEU A 227 -20.91 -3.36 -5.51
CA LEU A 227 -21.35 -2.08 -4.97
C LEU A 227 -22.38 -2.29 -3.85
N GLU A 228 -23.42 -3.08 -4.11
CA GLU A 228 -24.45 -3.43 -3.12
C GLU A 228 -23.84 -4.13 -1.89
N TRP A 229 -22.91 -5.06 -2.11
CA TRP A 229 -22.20 -5.73 -1.03
C TRP A 229 -21.35 -4.78 -0.17
N SER A 230 -20.83 -3.70 -0.78
CA SER A 230 -20.00 -2.70 -0.09
C SER A 230 -20.82 -1.68 0.72
N GLU A 231 -22.14 -1.66 0.58
CA GLU A 231 -22.98 -0.75 1.35
C GLU A 231 -23.00 -1.10 2.84
N PRO A 232 -23.04 -0.09 3.72
CA PRO A 232 -23.02 -0.32 5.16
C PRO A 232 -24.29 -1.02 5.63
N LEU A 233 -24.12 -2.04 6.46
CA LEU A 233 -25.19 -2.74 7.13
C LEU A 233 -25.54 -2.10 8.49
N PRO A 234 -26.82 -2.14 8.90
CA PRO A 234 -27.23 -1.82 10.26
C PRO A 234 -26.47 -2.68 11.28
N PRO A 235 -26.11 -2.14 12.47
CA PRO A 235 -25.37 -2.89 13.50
C PRO A 235 -26.01 -4.22 13.91
N GLU A 236 -27.33 -4.32 13.83
CA GLU A 236 -28.10 -5.53 14.15
C GLU A 236 -27.84 -6.68 13.16
N GLN A 237 -27.41 -6.37 11.94
CA GLN A 237 -27.13 -7.34 10.87
C GLN A 237 -25.64 -7.69 10.77
N TRP A 238 -24.82 -7.21 11.70
CA TRP A 238 -23.38 -7.48 11.66
C TRP A 238 -23.12 -8.95 11.99
N ALA A 239 -22.38 -9.60 11.11
CA ALA A 239 -21.97 -10.99 11.30
C ALA A 239 -21.03 -11.09 12.50
N MET A 240 -21.30 -12.05 13.39
CA MET A 240 -20.44 -12.34 14.54
C MET A 240 -19.42 -13.43 14.19
N PRO A 241 -18.28 -13.49 14.91
CA PRO A 241 -17.36 -14.61 14.81
C PRO A 241 -18.05 -15.95 15.06
N SER A 242 -17.68 -16.99 14.31
CA SER A 242 -18.31 -18.30 14.48
C SER A 242 -18.05 -18.89 15.87
N ALA A 243 -18.98 -19.72 16.34
CA ALA A 243 -18.82 -20.44 17.60
C ALA A 243 -17.58 -21.36 17.58
N GLU A 244 -17.23 -21.90 16.41
CA GLU A 244 -16.02 -22.70 16.22
C GLU A 244 -14.76 -21.85 16.44
N LEU A 245 -14.67 -20.69 15.79
CA LEU A 245 -13.52 -19.78 15.93
C LEU A 245 -13.33 -19.33 17.38
N LEU A 246 -14.41 -18.96 18.07
CA LEU A 246 -14.35 -18.55 19.48
C LEU A 246 -13.87 -19.68 20.39
N ARG A 247 -14.38 -20.90 20.17
CA ARG A 247 -13.99 -22.10 20.92
C ARG A 247 -12.51 -22.46 20.70
N LEU A 248 -12.07 -22.47 19.44
CA LEU A 248 -10.67 -22.74 19.08
C LEU A 248 -9.73 -21.69 19.67
N SER A 249 -10.10 -20.41 19.56
CA SER A 249 -9.34 -19.30 20.13
C SER A 249 -9.18 -19.42 21.65
N ALA A 250 -10.24 -19.82 22.35
CA ALA A 250 -10.19 -20.07 23.79
C ALA A 250 -9.24 -21.23 24.15
N LYS A 251 -9.27 -22.33 23.39
CA LYS A 251 -8.36 -23.48 23.57
C LYS A 251 -6.90 -23.09 23.35
N VAL A 252 -6.60 -22.34 22.27
CA VAL A 252 -5.26 -21.83 21.98
C VAL A 252 -4.76 -20.95 23.12
N LYS A 253 -5.55 -19.97 23.58
CA LYS A 253 -5.20 -19.09 24.70
C LYS A 253 -4.93 -19.87 25.98
N ALA A 254 -5.75 -20.86 26.30
CA ALA A 254 -5.56 -21.71 27.48
C ALA A 254 -4.26 -22.54 27.38
N LEU A 255 -3.94 -23.09 26.22
CA LEU A 255 -2.74 -23.88 26.00
C LEU A 255 -1.46 -23.03 26.05
N ILE A 256 -1.48 -21.82 25.48
CA ILE A 256 -0.37 -20.85 25.59
C ILE A 256 -0.12 -20.50 27.06
N LYS A 257 -1.19 -20.22 27.83
CA LYS A 257 -1.07 -19.90 29.25
C LYS A 257 -0.48 -21.06 30.06
N ARG A 258 -0.85 -22.31 29.74
CA ARG A 258 -0.33 -23.52 30.40
C ARG A 258 1.12 -23.81 30.01
N SER A 259 1.52 -23.49 28.78
CA SER A 259 2.80 -23.92 28.21
C SER A 259 3.46 -22.79 27.40
N PRO A 260 3.96 -21.74 28.07
CA PRO A 260 4.46 -20.53 27.40
C PRO A 260 5.73 -20.76 26.56
N ARG A 261 6.46 -21.86 26.78
CA ARG A 261 7.68 -22.22 26.02
C ARG A 261 7.40 -23.04 24.76
N LYS A 262 6.18 -23.53 24.54
CA LYS A 262 5.85 -24.30 23.34
C LYS A 262 5.83 -23.40 22.12
N SER A 263 6.25 -23.93 20.97
CA SER A 263 6.19 -23.20 19.71
C SER A 263 4.74 -22.95 19.30
N ILE A 264 4.47 -21.81 18.66
CA ILE A 264 3.10 -21.43 18.28
C ILE A 264 2.48 -22.44 17.32
N THR A 265 3.26 -22.98 16.39
CA THR A 265 2.83 -24.00 15.42
C THR A 265 2.40 -25.29 16.10
N GLU A 266 3.14 -25.74 17.12
CA GLU A 266 2.77 -26.92 17.90
C GLU A 266 1.48 -26.71 18.68
N VAL A 267 1.30 -25.52 19.29
CA VAL A 267 0.08 -25.14 20.01
C VAL A 267 -1.13 -25.24 19.08
N PHE A 268 -1.08 -24.61 17.90
CA PHE A 268 -2.17 -24.68 16.93
C PHE A 268 -2.41 -26.12 16.46
N ALA A 269 -1.36 -26.86 16.10
CA ALA A 269 -1.50 -28.25 15.67
C ALA A 269 -2.08 -29.18 16.75
N GLU A 270 -1.77 -28.96 18.03
CA GLU A 270 -2.36 -29.70 19.16
C GLU A 270 -3.86 -29.39 19.30
N VAL A 271 -4.24 -28.11 19.23
CA VAL A 271 -5.64 -27.69 19.32
C VAL A 271 -6.47 -28.26 18.16
N TYR A 272 -5.99 -28.16 16.91
CA TYR A 272 -6.70 -28.72 15.76
C TYR A 272 -6.81 -30.25 15.81
N ARG A 273 -5.80 -30.97 16.32
CA ARG A 273 -5.89 -32.42 16.54
C ARG A 273 -6.87 -32.81 17.64
N SER A 274 -7.09 -31.93 18.62
CA SER A 274 -8.02 -32.16 19.73
C SER A 274 -9.49 -31.92 19.37
N GLU A 275 -9.77 -31.35 18.20
CA GLU A 275 -11.14 -31.15 17.74
C GLU A 275 -11.68 -32.41 17.07
N PRO A 276 -12.86 -32.91 17.47
CA PRO A 276 -13.56 -33.92 16.70
C PRO A 276 -13.98 -33.30 15.36
N THR A 277 -13.35 -33.73 14.27
CA THR A 277 -13.64 -33.26 12.90
C THR A 277 -15.12 -33.40 12.58
N SER A 278 -15.82 -32.29 12.35
CA SER A 278 -17.10 -32.26 11.63
C SER A 278 -16.92 -32.49 10.11
N ARG A 279 -15.68 -32.48 9.61
CA ARG A 279 -15.32 -32.68 8.18
C ARG A 279 -15.48 -34.12 7.63
N GLN A 280 -16.29 -34.98 8.28
CA GLN A 280 -16.71 -36.27 7.72
C GLN A 280 -18.22 -36.35 7.40
N ARG A 281 -18.91 -35.22 7.25
CA ARG A 281 -20.28 -35.21 6.68
C ARG A 281 -20.42 -34.08 5.66
N GLY A 282 -20.65 -34.45 4.41
CA GLY A 282 -20.96 -33.57 3.28
C GLY A 282 -19.95 -33.68 2.18
#